data_AF-A0AAD1F0T4-F1
#
_entry.id   AF-A0AAD1F0T4-F1
#
_cell.length_a   1.000
_cell.length_b   1.000
_cell.length_c   1.000
_cell.angle_alpha   90.00
_cell.angle_beta   90.00
_cell.angle_gamma   90.00
#
_symmetry.space_group_name_H-M   'P 1'
#
loop_
_entity.id
_entity.type
_entity.pdbx_description
1 polymer ?
#
loop_
_entity_poly.entity_id
_entity_poly.type
_entity_poly.pdbx_seq_one_letter_code
_entity_poly.pdbx_strand_id
1 'polypeptide(L)' 'MLLDYLLLRLRLFLARTHGASAIEYAIVVAMVAVVVVVFVTPMGDRVLAIFNNILVAMGGATVTRPVP' A
#
# COMPACT_ATOMS: atom_id res chain seq x y z
N MET A 1 -47.30 -12.64 -5.96
CA MET A 1 -46.49 -12.82 -7.20
C MET A 1 -45.45 -11.70 -7.35
N LEU A 2 -45.83 -10.45 -7.67
CA LEU A 2 -44.87 -9.34 -7.87
C LEU A 2 -44.18 -8.89 -6.56
N LEU A 3 -44.95 -8.72 -5.49
CA LEU A 3 -44.41 -8.30 -4.19
C LEU A 3 -43.47 -9.35 -3.61
N ASP A 4 -43.84 -10.63 -3.71
CA ASP A 4 -42.99 -11.75 -3.27
C ASP A 4 -41.68 -11.81 -4.05
N TYR A 5 -41.74 -11.54 -5.35
CA TYR A 5 -40.56 -11.47 -6.21
C TYR A 5 -39.62 -10.33 -5.81
N LEU A 6 -40.16 -9.14 -5.52
CA LEU A 6 -39.38 -7.99 -5.06
C LEU A 6 -38.77 -8.24 -3.68
N LEU A 7 -39.53 -8.83 -2.75
CA LEU A 7 -39.05 -9.19 -1.42
C LEU A 7 -37.94 -10.26 -1.49
N LEU A 8 -38.08 -11.25 -2.36
CA LEU A 8 -37.06 -12.27 -2.59
C LEU A 8 -35.78 -11.64 -3.14
N ARG A 9 -35.91 -10.71 -4.10
CA ARG A 9 -34.76 -10.03 -4.71
C ARG A 9 -34.03 -9.12 -3.74
N LEU A 10 -34.78 -8.44 -2.86
CA LEU A 10 -34.23 -7.62 -1.76
C LEU A 10 -33.49 -8.49 -0.74
N ARG A 11 -34.07 -9.63 -0.34
CA ARG A 11 -33.42 -10.60 0.55
C ARG A 11 -32.14 -11.16 -0.06
N LEU A 12 -32.17 -11.54 -1.33
CA LEU A 12 -30.99 -12.03 -2.04
C LEU A 12 -29.91 -10.94 -2.15
N PHE A 13 -30.29 -9.68 -2.35
CA PHE A 13 -29.35 -8.57 -2.39
C PHE A 13 -28.67 -8.34 -1.03
N LEU A 14 -29.43 -8.33 0.06
CA LEU A 14 -28.91 -8.19 1.42
C LEU A 14 -28.07 -9.40 1.86
N ALA A 15 -28.36 -10.59 1.31
CA ALA A 15 -27.60 -11.82 1.56
C ALA A 15 -26.34 -11.96 0.68
N ARG A 16 -26.10 -11.05 -0.28
CA ARG A 16 -24.86 -11.07 -1.08
C ARG A 16 -23.69 -10.63 -0.22
N THR A 17 -22.78 -11.55 0.05
CA THR A 17 -21.50 -11.30 0.71
C THR A 17 -20.33 -11.25 -0.29
N HIS A 18 -20.55 -10.72 -1.50
CA HIS A 18 -19.53 -10.57 -2.53
C HIS A 18 -18.55 -9.40 -2.28
N GLY A 19 -18.18 -9.17 -1.02
CA GLY A 19 -16.94 -8.44 -0.73
C GLY A 19 -15.77 -9.39 -0.97
N ALA A 20 -14.62 -8.88 -1.43
CA ALA A 20 -13.43 -9.73 -1.47
C ALA A 20 -13.19 -10.27 -0.06
N SER A 21 -12.84 -11.55 0.04
CA SER A 21 -12.65 -12.16 1.35
C SER A 21 -11.56 -11.39 2.10
N ALA A 22 -11.66 -11.27 3.43
CA ALA A 22 -10.66 -10.55 4.22
C ALA A 22 -9.21 -11.05 3.94
N ILE A 23 -9.07 -12.33 3.60
CA ILE A 23 -7.79 -12.94 3.21
C ILE A 23 -7.27 -12.43 1.84
N GLU A 24 -8.14 -12.11 0.90
CA GLU A 24 -7.76 -11.59 -0.42
C GLU A 24 -7.23 -10.16 -0.30
N TYR A 25 -7.91 -9.32 0.49
CA TYR A 25 -7.41 -7.98 0.80
C TYR A 25 -6.08 -8.02 1.54
N ALA A 26 -5.88 -8.97 2.46
CA ALA A 26 -4.60 -9.14 3.14
C ALA A 26 -3.44 -9.46 2.17
N ILE A 27 -3.68 -10.33 1.19
CA ILE A 27 -2.67 -10.67 0.18
C ILE A 27 -2.40 -9.49 -0.75
N VAL A 28 -3.43 -8.73 -1.15
CA VAL A 28 -3.25 -7.50 -1.96
C VAL A 28 -2.38 -6.49 -1.22
N VAL A 29 -2.64 -6.26 0.07
CA VAL A 29 -1.82 -5.37 0.89
C VAL A 29 -0.37 -5.86 0.98
N ALA A 30 -0.16 -7.18 1.16
CA ALA A 30 1.18 -7.75 1.17
C ALA A 30 1.93 -7.53 -0.16
N MET A 31 1.25 -7.73 -1.30
CA MET A 31 1.84 -7.50 -2.62
C MET A 31 2.22 -6.02 -2.82
N VAL A 32 1.34 -5.09 -2.45
CA VAL A 32 1.63 -3.65 -2.51
C VAL A 32 2.81 -3.30 -1.61
N ALA A 33 2.88 -3.84 -0.40
CA ALA A 33 3.98 -3.59 0.52
C ALA A 33 5.33 -4.01 -0.06
N VAL A 34 5.41 -5.19 -0.69
CA VAL A 34 6.63 -5.66 -1.36
C VAL A 34 7.06 -4.70 -2.47
N VAL A 35 6.11 -4.28 -3.33
CA VAL A 35 6.39 -3.32 -4.41
C VAL A 35 6.91 -2.00 -3.83
N VAL A 36 6.26 -1.47 -2.81
CA VAL A 36 6.68 -0.21 -2.16
C VAL A 36 8.11 -0.32 -1.63
N VAL A 37 8.46 -1.38 -0.90
CA VAL A 37 9.82 -1.53 -0.34
C VAL A 37 10.86 -1.65 -1.44
N VAL A 38 10.58 -2.39 -2.51
CA VAL A 38 11.51 -2.60 -3.63
C VAL A 38 11.84 -1.30 -4.35
N PHE A 39 10.88 -0.38 -4.49
CA PHE A 39 11.10 0.87 -5.24
C PHE A 39 11.47 2.07 -4.35
N VAL A 40 10.84 2.21 -3.18
CA VAL A 40 11.03 3.39 -2.32
C VAL A 40 12.38 3.36 -1.63
N THR A 41 12.86 2.20 -1.19
CA THR A 41 14.17 2.06 -0.53
C THR A 41 15.33 2.59 -1.39
N PRO A 42 15.55 2.10 -2.63
CA PRO A 42 16.64 2.58 -3.47
C PRO A 42 16.44 4.02 -3.93
N MET A 43 15.20 4.50 -4.07
CA MET A 43 14.92 5.90 -4.35
C MET A 43 15.36 6.79 -3.18
N GLY A 44 15.03 6.40 -1.95
CA GLY A 44 15.46 7.09 -0.73
C GLY A 44 16.99 7.11 -0.61
N ASP A 45 17.66 6.01 -0.94
CA ASP A 45 19.14 5.93 -0.92
C ASP A 45 19.77 6.91 -1.91
N ARG A 46 19.19 7.08 -3.10
CA ARG A 46 19.66 8.06 -4.10
C ARG A 46 19.45 9.50 -3.64
N VAL A 47 18.29 9.80 -3.05
CA VAL A 47 18.01 11.13 -2.49
C VAL A 47 18.99 11.45 -1.36
N LEU A 48 19.21 10.50 -0.45
CA LEU A 48 20.19 10.63 0.63
C LEU A 48 21.60 10.89 0.07
N ALA A 49 22.02 10.15 -0.95
CA ALA A 49 23.33 10.33 -1.58
C ALA A 49 23.49 11.73 -2.18
N ILE A 50 22.47 12.25 -2.87
CA ILE A 50 22.49 13.60 -3.43
C ILE A 50 22.67 14.64 -2.32
N PHE A 51 21.90 14.56 -1.25
CA PHE A 51 22.01 15.52 -0.14
C PHE A 51 23.33 15.39 0.62
N ASN A 52 23.86 14.17 0.79
CA ASN A 52 25.18 13.96 1.37
C ASN A 52 26.29 14.56 0.49
N ASN A 53 26.20 14.45 -0.83
CA ASN A 53 27.16 15.09 -1.73
C ASN A 53 27.14 16.63 -1.58
N ILE A 54 25.94 17.22 -1.45
CA ILE A 54 25.80 18.67 -1.20
C ILE A 54 26.41 19.03 0.16
N LEU A 55 26.12 18.26 1.21
CA LEU A 55 26.62 18.52 2.56
C LEU A 55 28.15 18.45 2.64
N VAL A 56 28.76 17.47 1.98
CA VAL A 56 30.21 17.35 1.88
C VAL A 56 30.81 18.50 1.10
N ALA A 57 30.18 18.94 0.00
CA ALA A 57 30.63 20.11 -0.76
C ALA A 57 30.57 21.41 0.07
N MET A 58 29.71 21.46 1.09
CA MET A 58 29.63 22.56 2.06
C MET A 58 30.59 22.41 3.26
N GLY A 59 31.43 21.37 3.30
CA GLY A 59 32.37 21.10 4.40
C GLY A 59 31.75 20.35 5.59
N GLY A 60 30.55 19.81 5.45
CA GLY A 60 29.90 18.96 6.45
C GLY A 60 30.30 17.48 6.34
N ALA A 61 29.89 16.69 7.33
CA ALA A 61 30.06 15.23 7.34
C ALA A 61 28.79 14.52 6.87
N THR A 62 28.93 13.35 6.25
CA THR A 62 27.80 12.55 5.76
C THR A 62 26.88 12.07 6.89
N VAL A 63 25.58 12.03 6.62
CA VAL A 63 24.55 11.52 7.53
C VAL A 63 24.08 10.13 7.07
N THR A 64 23.86 9.23 8.02
CA THR A 64 23.28 7.91 7.78
C THR A 64 21.79 7.91 8.05
N ARG A 65 21.00 7.23 7.21
CA ARG A 65 19.57 7.03 7.44
C ARG A 65 19.35 6.20 8.73
N PRO A 66 18.45 6.62 9.64
CA PRO A 66 17.99 5.77 10.73
C PRO A 66 17.29 4.53 10.17
N VAL A 67 17.71 3.34 10.60
CA VAL A 67 17.06 2.08 10.20
C VAL A 67 15.76 1.93 11.02
N PRO A 68 14.59 1.73 10.38
CA PRO A 68 13.35 1.36 11.07
C PRO A 68 13.43 -0.01 11.73
#